data_AF-A0AAV5Y091-F1
#
_entry.id   AF-A0AAV5Y091-F1
#
_cell.length_a   1.000
_cell.length_b   1.000
_cell.length_c   1.000
_cell.angle_alpha   90.00
_cell.angle_beta   90.00
_cell.angle_gamma   90.00
#
_symmetry.space_group_name_H-M   'P 1'
#
loop_
_entity.id
_entity.type
_entity.pdbx_description
1 polymer ?
#
loop_
_entity_poly.entity_id
_entity_poly.type
_entity_poly.pdbx_seq_one_letter_code
_entity_poly.pdbx_strand_id
1 'polypeptide(L)'
;MGTLHPLRVPQPTDADGILASLKRLVQLELELGLAETRELLLAAVTAAALAVSAAVALIASLVLLLAAALAPLFGAPWEHLVIAGGGVFLLAAATLGWSVQRLRSLGWPRRTPASLVENFRWLEAQLRSRLRLR
;
A
#
# COMPACT_ATOMS: atom_id res chain seq x y z
N MET A 1 -48.91 9.08 -24.10
CA MET A 1 -49.60 9.19 -22.80
C MET A 1 -48.93 8.22 -21.83
N GLY A 2 -48.00 8.70 -21.01
CA GLY A 2 -47.27 7.86 -20.05
C GLY A 2 -47.95 7.90 -18.68
N THR A 3 -48.40 6.74 -18.20
CA THR A 3 -48.97 6.59 -16.86
C THR A 3 -47.87 6.64 -15.82
N LEU A 4 -47.80 7.74 -15.07
CA LEU A 4 -46.94 7.86 -13.89
C LEU A 4 -47.52 6.96 -12.77
N HIS A 5 -46.81 5.88 -12.42
CA HIS A 5 -47.09 5.11 -11.22
C HIS A 5 -46.56 5.90 -10.01
N PRO A 6 -47.43 6.37 -9.10
CA PRO A 6 -46.95 6.97 -7.87
C PRO A 6 -46.28 5.88 -7.02
N LEU A 7 -45.00 6.08 -6.72
CA LEU A 7 -44.31 5.31 -5.67
C LEU A 7 -45.05 5.58 -4.36
N ARG A 8 -45.80 4.58 -3.89
CA ARG A 8 -46.49 4.62 -2.61
C ARG A 8 -45.42 4.67 -1.52
N VAL A 9 -45.11 5.88 -1.05
CA VAL A 9 -44.31 6.08 0.16
C VAL A 9 -45.15 5.60 1.34
N PRO A 10 -44.74 4.57 2.09
CA PRO A 10 -45.42 4.18 3.31
C PRO A 10 -45.35 5.37 4.29
N GLN A 11 -46.50 5.88 4.74
CA GLN A 11 -46.54 6.89 5.78
C GLN A 11 -45.91 6.30 7.06
N PRO A 12 -44.86 6.92 7.63
CA PRO A 12 -44.30 6.49 8.90
C PRO A 12 -45.22 7.00 10.00
N THR A 13 -46.17 6.18 10.44
CA THR A 13 -47.10 6.55 11.52
C THR A 13 -46.58 6.22 12.92
N ASP A 14 -45.31 5.81 13.08
CA ASP A 14 -44.72 5.54 14.40
C ASP A 14 -43.29 6.07 14.49
N ALA A 15 -42.96 6.68 15.63
CA ALA A 15 -41.60 7.06 16.00
C ALA A 15 -40.63 5.85 15.94
N ASP A 16 -41.16 4.64 16.14
CA ASP A 16 -40.46 3.37 16.00
C ASP A 16 -40.01 3.08 14.56
N GLY A 17 -40.75 3.56 13.55
CA GLY A 17 -40.39 3.41 12.14
C GLY A 17 -39.21 4.29 11.72
N ILE A 18 -39.07 5.47 12.34
CA ILE A 18 -37.94 6.40 12.11
C ILE A 18 -36.68 5.85 12.75
N LEU A 19 -36.76 5.36 13.99
CA LEU A 19 -35.66 4.69 14.69
C LEU A 19 -35.18 3.43 13.95
N ALA A 20 -36.11 2.61 13.44
CA ALA A 20 -35.78 1.43 12.64
C ALA A 20 -35.08 1.81 11.32
N SER A 21 -35.53 2.88 10.66
CA SER A 21 -34.91 3.38 9.43
C SER A 21 -33.51 3.95 9.66
N LEU A 22 -33.31 4.71 10.73
CA LEU A 22 -31.99 5.24 11.13
C LEU A 22 -31.03 4.11 11.50
N LYS A 23 -31.49 3.12 12.27
CA LYS A 23 -30.68 1.93 12.61
C LYS A 23 -30.24 1.18 11.36
N ARG A 24 -31.15 1.02 10.39
CA ARG A 24 -30.83 0.37 9.10
C ARG A 24 -29.85 1.19 8.28
N LEU A 25 -29.98 2.52 8.28
CA LEU A 25 -29.05 3.42 7.59
C LEU A 25 -27.65 3.34 8.20
N VAL A 26 -27.54 3.41 9.53
CA VAL A 26 -26.27 3.28 10.26
C VAL A 26 -25.63 1.91 10.03
N GLN A 27 -26.43 0.85 9.99
CA GLN A 27 -25.93 -0.50 9.69
C GLN A 27 -25.40 -0.60 8.25
N LEU A 28 -26.11 -0.01 7.28
CA LEU A 28 -25.66 0.07 5.89
C LEU A 28 -24.38 0.91 5.74
N GLU A 29 -24.27 2.04 6.45
CA GLU A 29 -23.05 2.86 6.47
C GLU A 29 -21.86 2.12 7.10
N LEU A 30 -22.10 1.35 8.16
CA LEU A 30 -21.09 0.49 8.79
C LEU A 30 -20.65 -0.64 7.86
N GLU A 31 -21.60 -1.32 7.20
CA GLU A 31 -21.29 -2.39 6.25
C GLU A 31 -20.52 -1.85 5.05
N LEU A 32 -20.87 -0.66 4.54
CA LEU A 32 -20.16 0.00 3.45
C LEU A 32 -18.76 0.44 3.91
N GLY A 33 -18.65 1.06 5.09
CA GLY A 33 -17.39 1.49 5.66
C GLY A 33 -16.43 0.33 5.97
N LEU A 34 -16.96 -0.82 6.41
CA LEU A 34 -16.17 -2.04 6.61
C LEU A 34 -15.72 -2.66 5.28
N ALA A 35 -16.57 -2.66 4.26
CA ALA A 35 -16.19 -3.12 2.93
C ALA A 35 -15.09 -2.24 2.32
N GLU A 36 -15.25 -0.93 2.38
CA GLU A 36 -14.29 0.03 1.85
C GLU A 36 -12.97 -0.01 2.61
N THR A 37 -12.99 -0.09 3.94
CA THR A 37 -11.77 -0.24 4.74
C THR A 37 -11.04 -1.55 4.46
N ARG A 38 -11.76 -2.65 4.24
CA ARG A 38 -11.15 -3.93 3.86
C ARG A 38 -10.48 -3.86 2.49
N GLU A 39 -11.11 -3.25 1.51
CA GLU A 39 -10.52 -3.05 0.18
C GLU A 39 -9.28 -2.16 0.24
N LEU A 40 -9.33 -1.06 1.00
CA LEU A 40 -8.19 -0.17 1.22
C LEU A 40 -7.05 -0.90 1.95
N LEU A 41 -7.36 -1.71 2.97
CA LEU A 41 -6.36 -2.50 3.69
C LEU A 41 -5.68 -3.52 2.78
N LEU A 42 -6.45 -4.29 2.00
CA LEU A 42 -5.90 -5.26 1.05
C LEU A 42 -5.06 -4.58 -0.03
N ALA A 43 -5.51 -3.44 -0.56
CA ALA A 43 -4.74 -2.64 -1.51
C ALA A 43 -3.42 -2.13 -0.91
N ALA A 44 -3.43 -1.68 0.35
CA ALA A 44 -2.23 -1.23 1.04
C ALA A 44 -1.25 -2.39 1.32
N VAL A 45 -1.75 -3.54 1.79
CA VAL A 45 -0.93 -4.73 2.07
C VAL A 45 -0.31 -5.28 0.79
N THR A 46 -1.08 -5.38 -0.29
CA THR A 46 -0.55 -5.86 -1.58
C THR A 46 0.50 -4.90 -2.16
N ALA A 47 0.25 -3.59 -2.12
CA ALA A 47 1.24 -2.61 -2.54
C ALA A 47 2.52 -2.67 -1.68
N ALA A 48 2.39 -2.84 -0.37
CA ALA A 48 3.53 -2.99 0.53
C ALA A 48 4.32 -4.28 0.26
N ALA A 49 3.64 -5.40 0.07
CA ALA A 49 4.27 -6.68 -0.25
C ALA A 49 5.06 -6.60 -1.57
N LEU A 50 4.43 -6.04 -2.62
CA LEU A 50 5.07 -5.82 -3.92
C LEU A 50 6.27 -4.87 -3.80
N ALA A 51 6.15 -3.80 -3.01
CA ALA A 51 7.25 -2.86 -2.78
C ALA A 51 8.45 -3.55 -2.11
N VAL A 52 8.22 -4.38 -1.09
CA VAL A 52 9.30 -5.11 -0.41
C VAL A 52 9.97 -6.10 -1.36
N SER A 53 9.20 -6.90 -2.10
CA SER A 53 9.75 -7.85 -3.08
C SER A 53 10.53 -7.13 -4.19
N ALA A 54 10.01 -6.01 -4.69
CA ALA A 54 10.68 -5.20 -5.69
C ALA A 54 11.97 -4.56 -5.15
N ALA A 55 12.02 -4.14 -3.88
CA ALA A 55 13.24 -3.62 -3.27
C ALA A 55 14.35 -4.68 -3.21
N VAL A 56 14.00 -5.92 -2.81
CA VAL A 56 14.95 -7.05 -2.80
C VAL A 56 15.45 -7.36 -4.22
N ALA A 57 14.53 -7.42 -5.19
CA ALA A 57 14.88 -7.64 -6.59
C ALA A 57 15.78 -6.53 -7.15
N LEU A 58 15.54 -5.27 -6.76
CA LEU A 58 16.37 -4.13 -7.16
C LEU A 58 17.80 -4.28 -6.62
N ILE A 59 17.96 -4.63 -5.34
CA ILE A 59 19.28 -4.86 -4.74
C ILE A 59 20.01 -5.99 -5.47
N ALA A 60 19.33 -7.12 -5.70
CA ALA A 60 19.92 -8.23 -6.44
C ALA A 60 20.33 -7.81 -7.87
N SER A 61 19.50 -7.04 -8.56
CA SER A 61 19.80 -6.54 -9.90
C SER A 61 21.02 -5.63 -9.94
N LEU A 62 21.22 -4.78 -8.92
CA LEU A 62 22.41 -3.93 -8.80
C LEU A 62 23.67 -4.77 -8.60
N VAL A 63 23.59 -5.83 -7.81
CA VAL A 63 24.71 -6.78 -7.64
C VAL A 63 25.04 -7.47 -8.97
N LEU A 64 24.03 -7.89 -9.74
CA LEU A 64 24.25 -8.48 -11.08
C LEU A 64 24.89 -7.49 -12.04
N LEU A 65 24.41 -6.23 -12.08
CA LEU A 65 24.97 -5.20 -12.93
C LEU A 65 26.40 -4.83 -12.53
N LEU A 66 26.70 -4.82 -11.23
CA LEU A 66 28.05 -4.62 -10.73
C LEU A 66 28.96 -5.78 -11.15
N ALA A 67 28.50 -7.03 -10.98
CA ALA A 67 29.22 -8.21 -11.44
C ALA A 67 29.47 -8.17 -12.96
N ALA A 68 28.48 -7.74 -13.73
CA ALA A 68 28.60 -7.57 -15.17
C ALA A 68 29.62 -6.50 -15.55
N ALA A 69 29.68 -5.39 -14.81
CA ALA A 69 30.67 -4.33 -15.04
C ALA A 69 32.10 -4.78 -14.72
N LEU A 70 32.27 -5.69 -13.76
CA LEU A 70 33.59 -6.25 -13.42
C LEU A 70 34.00 -7.45 -14.29
N ALA A 71 33.06 -8.19 -14.87
CA ALA A 71 33.34 -9.39 -15.65
C ALA A 71 34.36 -9.21 -16.82
N PRO A 72 34.38 -8.09 -17.56
CA PRO A 72 35.38 -7.85 -18.60
C PRO A 72 36.83 -7.86 -18.09
N LEU A 73 37.07 -7.48 -16.83
CA LEU A 73 38.42 -7.52 -16.22
C LEU A 73 38.96 -8.95 -16.07
N PHE A 74 38.07 -9.93 -16.03
CA PHE A 74 38.39 -11.35 -15.87
C PHE A 74 38.21 -12.16 -17.17
N GLY A 75 37.91 -11.49 -18.28
CA GLY A 75 37.60 -12.16 -19.56
C GLY A 75 36.34 -13.02 -19.51
N ALA A 76 35.43 -12.77 -18.56
CA ALA A 76 34.20 -13.53 -18.40
C ALA A 76 33.07 -12.96 -19.29
N PRO A 77 32.15 -13.81 -19.79
CA PRO A 77 30.99 -13.34 -20.53
C PRO A 77 30.10 -12.48 -19.62
N TRP A 78 29.69 -11.31 -20.08
CA TRP A 78 28.97 -10.32 -19.26
C TRP A 78 27.59 -9.97 -19.81
N GLU A 79 27.28 -10.26 -21.08
CA GLU A 79 26.04 -9.79 -21.70
C GLU A 79 24.80 -10.36 -21.00
N HIS A 80 24.84 -11.64 -20.62
CA HIS A 80 23.75 -12.31 -19.93
C HIS A 80 23.48 -11.69 -18.54
N LEU A 81 24.51 -11.22 -17.84
CA LEU A 81 24.37 -10.55 -16.55
C LEU A 81 23.73 -9.16 -16.71
N VAL A 82 24.08 -8.43 -17.76
CA VAL A 82 23.46 -7.13 -18.07
C VAL A 82 22.00 -7.29 -18.49
N ILE A 83 21.68 -8.29 -19.30
CA ILE A 83 20.30 -8.53 -19.74
C ILE A 83 19.43 -8.94 -18.54
N ALA A 84 19.89 -9.91 -17.74
CA ALA A 84 19.16 -10.37 -16.57
C ALA A 84 19.05 -9.27 -15.50
N GLY A 85 20.17 -8.66 -15.13
CA GLY A 85 20.23 -7.58 -14.14
C GLY A 85 19.45 -6.35 -14.58
N GLY A 86 19.67 -5.88 -15.81
CA GLY A 86 18.97 -4.72 -16.36
C GLY A 86 17.47 -4.92 -16.49
N GLY A 87 17.03 -6.09 -16.95
CA GLY A 87 15.61 -6.42 -17.04
C GLY A 87 14.92 -6.41 -15.66
N VAL A 88 15.53 -7.07 -14.68
CA VAL A 88 15.02 -7.09 -13.30
C VAL A 88 15.04 -5.69 -12.68
N PHE A 89 16.09 -4.91 -12.92
CA PHE A 89 16.20 -3.54 -12.45
C PHE A 89 15.03 -2.66 -12.93
N LEU A 90 14.72 -2.72 -14.23
CA LEU A 90 13.62 -1.94 -14.80
C LEU A 90 12.26 -2.36 -14.23
N LEU A 91 12.01 -3.66 -14.11
CA LEU A 91 10.77 -4.18 -13.53
C LEU A 91 10.63 -3.80 -12.05
N ALA A 92 11.70 -3.93 -11.28
CA ALA A 92 11.72 -3.56 -9.87
C ALA A 92 11.49 -2.05 -9.67
N ALA A 93 12.17 -1.22 -10.46
CA ALA A 93 12.00 0.24 -10.42
C ALA A 93 10.57 0.67 -10.79
N ALA A 94 10.00 0.08 -11.84
CA ALA A 94 8.61 0.34 -12.24
C ALA A 94 7.62 -0.09 -11.15
N THR A 95 7.81 -1.26 -10.56
CA THR A 95 6.95 -1.80 -9.50
C THR A 95 7.01 -0.95 -8.23
N LEU A 96 8.20 -0.46 -7.86
CA LEU A 96 8.36 0.48 -6.74
C LEU A 96 7.69 1.82 -7.04
N GLY A 97 7.89 2.39 -8.22
CA GLY A 97 7.24 3.63 -8.65
C GLY A 97 5.72 3.52 -8.60
N TRP A 98 5.18 2.42 -9.14
CA TRP A 98 3.76 2.11 -9.10
C TRP A 98 3.25 1.95 -7.66
N SER A 99 3.97 1.21 -6.80
CA SER A 99 3.56 1.01 -5.40
C SER A 99 3.53 2.32 -4.63
N VAL A 100 4.52 3.20 -4.82
CA VAL A 100 4.55 4.55 -4.22
C VAL A 100 3.39 5.39 -4.73
N GLN A 101 3.11 5.38 -6.03
CA GLN A 101 1.96 6.10 -6.58
C GLN A 101 0.64 5.58 -6.03
N ARG A 102 0.48 4.25 -5.91
CA ARG A 102 -0.71 3.60 -5.38
C ARG A 102 -0.93 3.98 -3.91
N LEU A 103 0.11 3.88 -3.09
CA LEU A 103 0.07 4.32 -1.69
C LEU A 103 -0.23 5.82 -1.56
N ARG A 104 0.29 6.66 -2.47
CA ARG A 104 -0.05 8.09 -2.50
C ARG A 104 -1.51 8.34 -2.83
N SER A 105 -2.07 7.60 -3.78
CA SER A 105 -3.47 7.72 -4.19
C SER A 105 -4.45 7.26 -3.10
N LEU A 106 -4.02 6.37 -2.20
CA LEU A 106 -4.82 5.90 -1.06
C LEU A 106 -4.93 6.94 0.08
N GLY A 107 -4.43 8.17 -0.12
CA GLY A 107 -4.46 9.21 0.90
C GLY A 107 -3.29 9.10 1.86
N TRP A 108 -2.07 9.24 1.34
CA TRP A 108 -0.87 9.34 2.19
C TRP A 108 -1.07 10.48 3.20
N PRO A 109 -1.10 10.22 4.51
CA PRO A 109 -1.24 11.27 5.49
C PRO A 109 0.02 12.14 5.39
N ARG A 110 -0.11 13.39 4.92
CA ARG A 110 1.04 14.29 4.76
C ARG A 110 1.80 14.58 6.06
N ARG A 111 1.27 14.16 7.22
CA ARG A 111 1.89 14.30 8.55
C ARG A 111 2.74 13.09 9.01
N THR A 112 2.68 11.93 8.35
CA THR A 112 3.43 10.73 8.78
C THR A 112 4.96 10.75 8.57
N PRO A 113 5.59 11.50 7.63
CA PRO A 113 7.05 11.43 7.52
C PRO A 113 7.74 12.02 8.77
N ALA A 114 7.17 13.07 9.36
CA ALA A 114 7.64 13.63 10.63
C ALA A 114 7.45 12.63 11.79
N SER A 115 6.28 11.98 11.88
CA SER A 115 6.01 11.01 12.95
C SER A 115 6.81 9.71 12.81
N LEU A 116 7.17 9.30 11.59
CA LEU A 116 8.05 8.16 11.36
C LEU A 116 9.47 8.45 11.83
N VAL A 117 10.01 9.63 11.50
CA VAL A 117 11.31 10.07 12.02
C VAL A 117 11.32 10.11 13.55
N GLU A 118 10.23 10.57 14.15
CA GLU A 118 10.07 10.65 15.61
C GLU A 118 9.96 9.25 16.24
N ASN A 119 9.22 8.33 15.62
CA ASN A 119 9.17 6.93 16.02
C ASN A 119 10.53 6.23 15.88
N PHE A 120 11.29 6.51 14.81
CA PHE A 120 12.64 5.98 14.63
C PHE A 120 13.60 6.52 15.69
N ARG A 121 13.52 7.80 16.05
CA ARG A 121 14.30 8.38 17.15
C ARG A 121 13.96 7.73 18.49
N TRP A 122 12.68 7.45 18.74
CA TRP A 122 12.25 6.76 19.95
C TRP A 122 12.73 5.30 19.98
N LEU A 123 12.68 4.61 18.84
CA LEU A 123 13.16 3.23 18.69
C LEU A 123 14.68 3.15 18.89
N GLU A 124 15.43 4.10 18.34
CA GLU A 124 16.88 4.21 18.51
C GLU A 124 17.24 4.49 19.97
N ALA A 125 16.50 5.39 20.64
CA ALA A 125 16.67 5.67 22.06
C ALA A 125 16.38 4.43 22.94
N GLN A 126 15.35 3.65 22.60
CA GLN A 126 15.03 2.38 23.27
C GLN A 126 16.10 1.31 23.04
N LEU A 127 16.63 1.18 21.82
CA LEU A 127 17.72 0.24 21.55
C LEU A 127 18.98 0.62 22.32
N ARG A 128 19.32 1.92 22.32
CA ARG A 128 20.49 2.45 23.00
C ARG A 128 20.40 2.33 24.52
N SER A 129 19.21 2.50 25.10
CA SER A 129 19.00 2.30 26.55
C SER A 129 19.13 0.83 26.96
N ARG A 130 18.59 -0.10 26.16
CA ARG A 130 18.74 -1.54 26.40
C ARG A 130 20.17 -2.05 26.20
N LEU A 131 20.93 -1.46 25.27
CA LEU A 131 22.34 -1.79 25.05
C LEU A 131 23.28 -1.24 26.13
N ARG A 132 22.89 -0.19 26.86
CA ARG A 132 23.67 0.39 27.98
C ARG A 132 23.41 -0.25 29.34
N LEU A 133 22.43 -1.16 29.44
CA LEU A 133 22.07 -1.92 30.64
C LEU A 133 22.70 -3.33 30.66
N ARG A 134 23.60 -3.62 29.72
CA ARG A 134 24.52 -4.78 29.74
C ARG A 134 25.93 -4.27 29.93
#